data_AF-A0A3M1IVH0-F1
#
_entry.id   AF-A0A3M1IVH0-F1
#
_cell.length_a   1.000
_cell.length_b   1.000
_cell.length_c   1.000
_cell.angle_alpha   90.00
_cell.angle_beta   90.00
_cell.angle_gamma   90.00
#
_symmetry.space_group_name_H-M   'P 1'
#
loop_
_entity.id
_entity.type
_entity.pdbx_description
1 polymer ?
#
loop_
_entity_poly.entity_id
_entity_poly.type
_entity_poly.pdbx_seq_one_letter_code
_entity_poly.pdbx_strand_id
1 'polypeptide(L)'
;MARGRRVAPVSIYPVILSGGTGTRLWPLSRADFPKQFISFFDEQDETLLEATLSRLAPEGPVADPILLANERHGSLIREILARRNIAARPLLLEPVARNTAPSVTTAALYLAERKPGAVMAVMPCDHLIADPARFREQILAAAALAGRSRIVLFGVEAQCPHPGYGYLYPGAPLSRTRANTAARRVERFIEKPAQPGLSRLIAEGWLWNSGIFVMRAETLLEEMERADPDLVRNCRAALDAARQREGGLCLQEAAYSRCRTISLDHAVMERTRKAVVLPFKAGWK
;
A
#
# COMPACT_ATOMS: atom_id res chain seq x y z
N MET A 1 2.20 -33.36 27.01
CA MET A 1 1.13 -32.65 26.27
C MET A 1 1.62 -31.24 25.93
N ALA A 2 2.00 -30.99 24.68
CA ALA A 2 2.50 -29.70 24.24
C ALA A 2 1.35 -28.68 24.23
N ARG A 3 1.43 -27.66 25.09
CA ARG A 3 0.52 -26.52 25.06
C ARG A 3 0.68 -25.82 23.70
N GLY A 4 -0.31 -25.97 22.84
CA GLY A 4 -0.36 -25.27 21.56
C GLY A 4 -0.22 -23.77 21.81
N ARG A 5 0.87 -23.16 21.32
CA ARG A 5 1.03 -21.72 21.26
C ARG A 5 -0.17 -21.18 20.48
N ARG A 6 -1.13 -20.54 21.17
CA ARG A 6 -2.13 -19.68 20.52
C ARG A 6 -1.33 -18.63 19.74
N VAL A 7 -1.35 -18.73 18.42
CA VAL A 7 -0.85 -17.66 17.55
C VAL A 7 -1.74 -16.46 17.87
N ALA A 8 -1.14 -15.35 18.31
CA ALA A 8 -1.88 -14.11 18.50
C ALA A 8 -2.66 -13.81 17.20
N PRO A 9 -3.91 -13.34 17.27
CA PRO A 9 -4.68 -13.02 16.08
C PRO A 9 -3.88 -12.05 15.21
N VAL A 10 -3.73 -12.38 13.93
CA VAL A 10 -3.00 -11.55 12.97
C VAL A 10 -3.79 -10.25 12.79
N SER A 11 -3.23 -9.13 13.25
CA SER A 11 -3.81 -7.81 13.02
C SER A 11 -3.38 -7.28 11.65
N ILE A 12 -4.37 -6.89 10.86
CA ILE A 12 -4.20 -6.27 9.54
C ILE A 12 -4.27 -4.76 9.73
N TYR A 13 -3.21 -4.06 9.36
CA TYR A 13 -3.09 -2.61 9.41
C TYR A 13 -3.21 -2.05 8.00
N PRO A 14 -4.31 -1.34 7.67
CA PRO A 14 -4.35 -0.54 6.46
C PRO A 14 -3.22 0.49 6.49
N VAL A 15 -2.41 0.56 5.45
CA VAL A 15 -1.35 1.56 5.28
C VAL A 15 -1.70 2.39 4.06
N ILE A 16 -2.26 3.58 4.29
CA ILE A 16 -2.84 4.42 3.25
C ILE A 16 -1.84 5.49 2.83
N LEU A 17 -1.50 5.49 1.53
CA LEU A 17 -0.56 6.41 0.93
C LEU A 17 -1.29 7.63 0.34
N SER A 18 -1.14 8.79 0.98
CA SER A 18 -1.76 10.09 0.66
C SER A 18 -0.71 11.17 0.30
N GLY A 19 0.38 10.74 -0.34
CA GLY A 19 1.51 11.61 -0.73
C GLY A 19 1.46 12.13 -2.17
N GLY A 20 0.49 11.71 -2.98
CA GLY A 20 0.41 12.13 -4.38
C GLY A 20 0.10 13.62 -4.53
N THR A 21 0.86 14.33 -5.38
CA THR A 21 0.61 15.74 -5.75
C THR A 21 -0.50 15.91 -6.77
N GLY A 22 -1.02 14.80 -7.31
CA GLY A 22 -2.19 14.88 -8.15
C GLY A 22 -2.01 15.47 -9.55
N THR A 23 -0.79 15.60 -10.07
CA THR A 23 -0.54 16.34 -11.33
C THR A 23 -1.36 15.93 -12.57
N ARG A 24 -1.95 14.73 -12.63
CA ARG A 24 -2.78 14.27 -13.78
C ARG A 24 -4.27 14.64 -13.74
N LEU A 25 -4.76 15.40 -12.76
CA LEU A 25 -6.13 15.95 -12.72
C LEU A 25 -6.10 17.47 -12.67
N TRP A 26 -5.06 18.08 -13.19
CA TRP A 26 -5.07 19.51 -13.40
C TRP A 26 -6.21 19.88 -14.37
N PRO A 27 -7.09 20.89 -14.09
CA PRO A 27 -6.98 21.92 -13.05
C PRO A 27 -7.67 21.61 -11.70
N LEU A 28 -8.33 20.46 -11.56
CA LEU A 28 -9.02 20.01 -10.34
C LEU A 28 -8.04 19.78 -9.17
N SER A 29 -6.83 19.31 -9.44
CA SER A 29 -5.76 19.13 -8.45
C SER A 29 -4.71 20.25 -8.49
N ARG A 30 -4.43 20.89 -7.36
CA ARG A 30 -3.33 21.87 -7.17
C ARG A 30 -2.29 21.31 -6.20
N ALA A 31 -1.10 21.90 -6.15
CA ALA A 31 -0.06 21.52 -5.18
C ALA A 31 -0.58 21.57 -3.72
N ASP A 32 -1.53 22.47 -3.44
CA ASP A 32 -2.17 22.64 -2.13
C ASP A 32 -3.49 21.85 -1.98
N PHE A 33 -4.02 21.28 -3.07
CA PHE A 33 -5.26 20.48 -3.11
C PHE A 33 -5.09 19.26 -4.02
N PRO A 34 -4.38 18.22 -3.56
CA PRO A 34 -4.20 17.03 -4.37
C PRO A 34 -5.47 16.18 -4.50
N LYS A 35 -5.49 15.34 -5.53
CA LYS A 35 -6.67 14.63 -6.07
C LYS A 35 -7.51 13.86 -5.05
N GLN A 36 -6.85 13.31 -4.04
CA GLN A 36 -7.48 12.50 -3.01
C GLN A 36 -8.49 13.29 -2.16
N PHE A 37 -8.45 14.63 -2.24
CA PHE A 37 -9.38 15.54 -1.57
C PHE A 37 -10.49 16.07 -2.49
N ILE A 38 -10.60 15.55 -3.70
CA ILE A 38 -11.62 15.94 -4.68
C ILE A 38 -12.78 14.93 -4.58
N SER A 39 -14.00 15.43 -4.41
CA SER A 39 -15.23 14.64 -4.55
C SER A 39 -15.45 14.38 -6.05
N PHE A 40 -15.43 13.12 -6.48
CA PHE A 40 -15.50 12.76 -7.91
C PHE A 40 -16.92 12.60 -8.44
N PHE A 41 -17.92 12.56 -7.57
CA PHE A 41 -19.28 12.23 -7.96
C PHE A 41 -20.20 13.39 -7.58
N ASP A 42 -20.87 13.96 -8.58
CA ASP A 42 -21.91 15.00 -8.45
C ASP A 42 -23.11 14.56 -7.56
N GLU A 43 -23.13 13.30 -7.11
CA GLU A 43 -24.17 12.72 -6.24
C GLU A 43 -23.65 12.20 -4.89
N GLN A 44 -22.33 12.25 -4.61
CA GLN A 44 -21.74 11.78 -3.35
C GLN A 44 -20.65 12.73 -2.85
N ASP A 45 -20.89 13.35 -1.69
CA ASP A 45 -19.95 14.20 -0.94
C ASP A 45 -18.75 13.42 -0.32
N GLU A 46 -18.34 12.31 -0.94
CA GLU A 46 -17.24 11.47 -0.47
C GLU A 46 -16.00 11.63 -1.35
N THR A 47 -14.89 12.05 -0.73
CA THR A 47 -13.57 12.13 -1.36
C THR A 47 -12.96 10.73 -1.54
N LEU A 48 -11.98 10.56 -2.44
CA LEU A 48 -11.30 9.27 -2.62
C LEU A 48 -10.59 8.78 -1.34
N LEU A 49 -10.04 9.70 -0.54
CA LEU A 49 -9.46 9.36 0.75
C LEU A 49 -10.51 8.79 1.70
N GLU A 50 -11.68 9.42 1.79
CA GLU A 50 -12.79 8.93 2.63
C GLU A 50 -13.29 7.58 2.16
N ALA A 51 -13.51 7.40 0.86
CA ALA A 51 -13.91 6.11 0.30
C ALA A 51 -12.87 5.02 0.57
N THR A 52 -11.57 5.37 0.60
CA THR A 52 -10.47 4.46 0.93
C THR A 52 -10.44 4.10 2.42
N LEU A 53 -10.72 5.06 3.30
CA LEU A 53 -10.80 4.83 4.74
C LEU A 53 -12.03 3.97 5.11
N SER A 54 -13.17 4.22 4.45
CA SER A 54 -14.42 3.50 4.69
C SER A 54 -14.35 2.02 4.24
N ARG A 55 -13.75 1.73 3.08
CA ARG A 55 -13.77 0.37 2.50
C ARG A 55 -13.00 -0.68 3.29
N LEU A 56 -12.10 -0.26 4.19
CA LEU A 56 -11.35 -1.15 5.08
C LEU A 56 -11.41 -0.65 6.52
N ALA A 57 -12.60 -0.25 6.97
CA ALA A 57 -12.84 0.21 8.32
C ALA A 57 -12.45 -0.85 9.39
N PRO A 58 -12.05 -0.42 10.60
CA PRO A 58 -11.69 -1.31 11.69
C PRO A 58 -12.86 -2.21 12.09
N GLU A 59 -12.67 -3.52 11.95
CA GLU A 59 -13.61 -4.55 12.38
C GLU A 59 -12.90 -5.91 12.30
N GLY A 60 -13.14 -6.79 13.27
CA GLY A 60 -12.51 -8.12 13.30
C GLY A 60 -10.97 -8.02 13.37
N PRO A 61 -10.22 -8.66 12.45
CA PRO A 61 -8.75 -8.59 12.45
C PRO A 61 -8.20 -7.29 11.86
N VAL A 62 -9.05 -6.43 11.27
CA VAL A 62 -8.63 -5.15 10.67
C VAL A 62 -8.55 -4.10 11.77
N ALA A 63 -7.37 -3.51 11.93
CA ALA A 63 -7.07 -2.46 12.90
C ALA A 63 -7.25 -1.06 12.30
N ASP A 64 -7.10 -0.06 13.16
CA ASP A 64 -7.02 1.35 12.77
C ASP A 64 -5.96 1.59 11.66
N PRO A 65 -6.26 2.45 10.68
CA PRO A 65 -5.35 2.71 9.58
C PRO A 65 -4.14 3.55 10.01
N ILE A 66 -3.01 3.31 9.33
CA ILE A 66 -1.83 4.19 9.34
C ILE A 66 -1.87 5.01 8.06
N LEU A 67 -1.77 6.33 8.20
CA LEU A 67 -1.80 7.26 7.07
C LEU A 67 -0.42 7.88 6.88
N LEU A 68 0.00 7.97 5.62
CA LEU A 68 1.26 8.61 5.24
C LEU A 68 0.92 9.73 4.27
N ALA A 69 1.29 10.95 4.62
CA ALA A 69 0.94 12.12 3.84
C ALA A 69 2.04 13.16 3.90
N ASN A 70 2.08 14.05 2.91
CA ASN A 70 2.91 15.24 3.02
C ASN A 70 2.46 16.09 4.23
N GLU A 71 3.41 16.64 4.98
CA GLU A 71 3.10 17.44 6.18
C GLU A 71 2.18 18.62 5.93
N ARG A 72 2.20 19.20 4.72
CA ARG A 72 1.33 20.31 4.31
C ARG A 72 -0.15 19.94 4.31
N HIS A 73 -0.48 18.65 4.15
CA HIS A 73 -1.86 18.17 4.15
C HIS A 73 -2.32 17.65 5.52
N GLY A 74 -1.48 17.71 6.55
CA GLY A 74 -1.77 17.12 7.86
C GLY A 74 -3.06 17.64 8.50
N SER A 75 -3.28 18.96 8.48
CA SER A 75 -4.49 19.57 9.04
C SER A 75 -5.77 19.16 8.29
N LEU A 76 -5.73 19.18 6.95
CA LEU A 76 -6.86 18.77 6.11
C LEU A 76 -7.23 17.29 6.34
N ILE A 77 -6.23 16.41 6.41
CA ILE A 77 -6.46 14.98 6.68
C ILE A 77 -7.07 14.79 8.07
N ARG A 78 -6.60 15.53 9.08
CA ARG A 78 -7.18 15.46 10.42
C ARG A 78 -8.64 15.90 10.45
N GLU A 79 -9.00 16.94 9.71
CA GLU A 79 -10.39 17.38 9.58
C GLU A 79 -11.27 16.29 8.96
N ILE A 80 -10.81 15.65 7.89
CA ILE A 80 -11.51 14.52 7.25
C ILE A 80 -11.69 13.36 8.24
N LEU A 81 -10.61 12.98 8.95
CA LEU A 81 -10.66 11.92 9.95
C LEU A 81 -11.64 12.24 11.09
N ALA A 82 -11.66 13.50 11.57
CA ALA A 82 -12.58 13.94 12.60
C ALA A 82 -14.05 13.92 12.12
N ARG A 83 -14.32 14.46 10.92
CA ARG A 83 -15.66 14.49 10.32
C ARG A 83 -16.23 13.09 10.11
N ARG A 84 -15.39 12.10 9.78
CA ARG A 84 -15.80 10.71 9.58
C ARG A 84 -15.68 9.83 10.83
N ASN A 85 -15.25 10.40 11.97
CA ASN A 85 -15.00 9.68 13.21
C ASN A 85 -14.05 8.46 13.03
N ILE A 86 -12.98 8.65 12.25
CA ILE A 86 -11.99 7.61 11.95
C ILE A 86 -10.72 7.84 12.75
N ALA A 87 -10.31 6.87 13.55
CA ALA A 87 -9.08 6.91 14.31
C ALA A 87 -7.89 6.44 13.47
N ALA A 88 -7.21 7.33 12.76
CA ALA A 88 -5.92 7.00 12.14
C ALA A 88 -4.79 7.01 13.18
N ARG A 89 -4.06 5.90 13.32
CA ARG A 89 -3.03 5.75 14.35
C ARG A 89 -1.80 4.98 13.83
N PRO A 90 -0.71 5.65 13.46
CA PRO A 90 -0.49 7.11 13.40
C PRO A 90 -0.86 7.71 12.03
N LEU A 91 -1.00 9.04 12.01
CA LEU A 91 -0.82 9.86 10.81
C LEU A 91 0.65 10.31 10.76
N LEU A 92 1.45 9.68 9.90
CA LEU A 92 2.85 10.00 9.65
C LEU A 92 2.94 11.10 8.59
N LEU A 93 3.60 12.20 8.93
CA LEU A 93 3.76 13.34 8.06
C LEU A 93 5.17 13.39 7.46
N GLU A 94 5.24 13.32 6.14
CA GLU A 94 6.45 13.35 5.35
C GLU A 94 6.84 14.80 5.02
N PRO A 95 8.04 15.26 5.42
CA PRO A 95 8.49 16.64 5.18
C PRO A 95 8.84 16.88 3.70
N VAL A 96 9.24 15.82 2.99
CA VAL A 96 9.59 15.87 1.56
C VAL A 96 9.09 14.62 0.85
N ALA A 97 8.60 14.79 -0.38
CA ALA A 97 8.12 13.67 -1.19
C ALA A 97 9.28 12.79 -1.68
N ARG A 98 9.27 11.50 -1.31
CA ARG A 98 10.30 10.52 -1.71
C ARG A 98 9.73 9.27 -2.41
N ASN A 99 8.49 9.36 -2.92
CA ASN A 99 7.77 8.26 -3.56
C ASN A 99 7.47 7.11 -2.56
N THR A 100 6.94 5.97 -3.00
CA THR A 100 6.28 5.01 -2.11
C THR A 100 7.22 4.15 -1.26
N ALA A 101 8.47 3.88 -1.68
CA ALA A 101 9.33 2.98 -0.90
C ALA A 101 9.71 3.56 0.49
N PRO A 102 10.15 4.82 0.62
CA PRO A 102 10.43 5.41 1.93
C PRO A 102 9.20 5.51 2.82
N SER A 103 8.03 5.83 2.26
CA SER A 103 6.77 5.91 2.99
C SER A 103 6.44 4.53 3.60
N VAL A 104 6.33 3.50 2.76
CA VAL A 104 5.93 2.15 3.21
C VAL A 104 6.99 1.55 4.15
N THR A 105 8.28 1.83 3.94
CA THR A 105 9.35 1.42 4.86
C THR A 105 9.19 2.05 6.24
N THR A 106 8.87 3.34 6.31
CA THR A 106 8.60 4.03 7.58
C THR A 106 7.41 3.43 8.32
N ALA A 107 6.33 3.10 7.61
CA ALA A 107 5.17 2.42 8.19
C ALA A 107 5.53 1.04 8.75
N ALA A 108 6.35 0.28 8.01
CA ALA A 108 6.80 -1.04 8.43
C ALA A 108 7.70 -0.97 9.66
N LEU A 109 8.62 0.00 9.73
CA LEU A 109 9.46 0.23 10.91
C LEU A 109 8.61 0.54 12.14
N TYR A 110 7.64 1.46 12.00
CA TYR A 110 6.73 1.83 13.07
C TYR A 110 5.95 0.61 13.61
N LEU A 111 5.42 -0.21 12.70
CA LEU A 111 4.64 -1.40 13.03
C LEU A 111 5.50 -2.53 13.61
N ALA A 112 6.66 -2.82 13.03
CA ALA A 112 7.53 -3.91 13.47
C ALA A 112 7.98 -3.72 14.93
N GLU A 113 8.22 -2.47 15.34
CA GLU A 113 8.61 -2.15 16.72
C GLU A 113 7.44 -2.30 17.71
N ARG A 114 6.22 -1.94 17.31
CA ARG A 114 5.06 -1.82 18.24
C ARG A 114 4.09 -2.99 18.19
N LYS A 115 4.04 -3.69 17.05
CA LYS A 115 3.06 -4.71 16.70
C LYS A 115 3.76 -5.88 15.97
N PRO A 116 4.57 -6.70 16.67
CA PRO A 116 5.20 -7.86 16.06
C PRO A 116 4.18 -8.77 15.39
N GLY A 117 4.42 -9.15 14.13
CA GLY A 117 3.46 -9.92 13.34
C GLY A 117 2.41 -9.11 12.59
N ALA A 118 2.47 -7.77 12.63
CA ALA A 118 1.58 -6.91 11.87
C ALA A 118 1.63 -7.22 10.36
N VAL A 119 0.44 -7.44 9.78
CA VAL A 119 0.27 -7.51 8.33
C VAL A 119 -0.17 -6.14 7.85
N MET A 120 0.58 -5.56 6.93
CA MET A 120 0.24 -4.29 6.27
C MET A 120 -0.59 -4.58 5.03
N ALA A 121 -1.71 -3.87 4.89
CA ALA A 121 -2.45 -3.74 3.64
C ALA A 121 -2.16 -2.34 3.06
N VAL A 122 -1.13 -2.26 2.24
CA VAL A 122 -0.64 -1.01 1.63
C VAL A 122 -1.53 -0.65 0.45
N MET A 123 -2.11 0.56 0.48
CA MET A 123 -3.08 1.01 -0.51
C MET A 123 -2.84 2.47 -0.90
N PRO A 124 -2.82 2.80 -2.19
CA PRO A 124 -3.02 4.16 -2.66
C PRO A 124 -4.43 4.64 -2.30
N CYS A 125 -4.57 5.95 -2.03
CA CYS A 125 -5.87 6.55 -1.71
C CYS A 125 -6.64 7.07 -2.92
N ASP A 126 -6.13 6.86 -4.14
CA ASP A 126 -6.68 7.40 -5.38
C ASP A 126 -7.33 6.33 -6.30
N HIS A 127 -7.65 5.14 -5.77
CA HIS A 127 -8.35 4.09 -6.50
C HIS A 127 -9.86 4.08 -6.23
N LEU A 128 -10.63 3.78 -7.27
CA LEU A 128 -12.03 3.41 -7.14
C LEU A 128 -12.14 1.88 -6.97
N ILE A 129 -12.95 1.45 -6.01
CA ILE A 129 -13.24 0.03 -5.77
C ILE A 129 -14.77 -0.11 -5.67
N ALA A 130 -15.37 -0.77 -6.66
CA ALA A 130 -16.82 -0.84 -6.81
C ALA A 130 -17.50 -1.76 -5.77
N ASP A 131 -16.78 -2.76 -5.23
CA ASP A 131 -17.33 -3.71 -4.25
C ASP A 131 -16.45 -3.74 -2.98
N PRO A 132 -16.71 -2.85 -2.00
CA PRO A 132 -15.96 -2.80 -0.74
C PRO A 132 -16.02 -4.10 0.07
N ALA A 133 -17.15 -4.80 0.05
CA ALA A 133 -17.32 -6.05 0.80
C ALA A 133 -16.42 -7.15 0.22
N ARG A 134 -16.44 -7.33 -1.11
CA ARG A 134 -15.53 -8.24 -1.79
C ARG A 134 -14.08 -7.83 -1.59
N PHE A 135 -13.77 -6.54 -1.66
CA PHE A 135 -12.41 -6.07 -1.42
C PHE A 135 -11.90 -6.47 -0.04
N ARG A 136 -12.73 -6.29 1.00
CA ARG A 136 -12.42 -6.72 2.36
C ARG A 136 -12.15 -8.23 2.44
N GLU A 137 -12.99 -9.07 1.84
CA GLU A 137 -12.75 -10.52 1.75
C GLU A 137 -11.40 -10.84 1.10
N GLN A 138 -11.05 -10.13 0.02
CA GLN A 138 -9.79 -10.30 -0.69
C GLN A 138 -8.58 -9.89 0.16
N ILE A 139 -8.69 -8.82 0.95
CA ILE A 139 -7.65 -8.40 1.90
C ILE A 139 -7.47 -9.44 3.01
N LEU A 140 -8.55 -9.99 3.56
CA LEU A 140 -8.47 -11.06 4.57
C LEU A 140 -7.78 -12.32 4.02
N ALA A 141 -8.14 -12.73 2.79
CA ALA A 141 -7.51 -13.85 2.11
C ALA A 141 -6.01 -13.58 1.82
N ALA A 142 -5.69 -12.37 1.38
CA ALA A 142 -4.31 -11.95 1.15
C ALA A 142 -3.48 -11.92 2.43
N ALA A 143 -4.05 -11.44 3.55
CA ALA A 143 -3.39 -11.44 4.84
C ALA A 143 -3.08 -12.86 5.33
N ALA A 144 -4.02 -13.80 5.14
CA ALA A 144 -3.78 -15.21 5.44
C ALA A 144 -2.65 -15.82 4.58
N LEU A 145 -2.55 -15.40 3.31
CA LEU A 145 -1.50 -15.84 2.37
C LEU A 145 -0.13 -15.22 2.64
N ALA A 146 -0.09 -13.94 3.02
CA ALA A 146 1.13 -13.21 3.36
C ALA A 146 1.95 -14.00 4.39
N GLY A 147 1.27 -14.67 5.33
CA GLY A 147 1.86 -15.63 6.24
C GLY A 147 3.08 -15.03 6.94
N ARG A 148 4.24 -15.69 6.90
CA ARG A 148 5.49 -15.12 7.42
C ARG A 148 6.43 -14.52 6.38
N SER A 149 6.21 -14.74 5.09
CA SER A 149 7.29 -14.49 4.11
C SER A 149 6.81 -14.27 2.67
N ARG A 150 5.52 -13.98 2.46
CA ARG A 150 5.00 -13.65 1.13
C ARG A 150 4.61 -12.18 1.05
N ILE A 151 4.72 -11.66 -0.16
CA ILE A 151 4.16 -10.35 -0.55
C ILE A 151 3.04 -10.66 -1.53
N VAL A 152 1.80 -10.32 -1.14
CA VAL A 152 0.62 -10.58 -1.95
C VAL A 152 0.27 -9.31 -2.72
N LEU A 153 0.16 -9.45 -4.04
CA LEU A 153 -0.27 -8.43 -4.98
C LEU A 153 -1.66 -8.81 -5.51
N PHE A 154 -2.36 -7.82 -6.07
CA PHE A 154 -3.61 -8.07 -6.79
C PHE A 154 -3.44 -7.73 -8.27
N GLY A 155 -3.69 -8.72 -9.13
CA GLY A 155 -3.59 -8.61 -10.57
C GLY A 155 -4.95 -8.32 -11.18
N VAL A 156 -5.04 -7.29 -12.02
CA VAL A 156 -6.24 -6.94 -12.80
C VAL A 156 -6.03 -7.42 -14.24
N GLU A 157 -7.05 -7.99 -14.86
CA GLU A 157 -6.96 -8.39 -16.26
C GLU A 157 -6.75 -7.16 -17.15
N ALA A 158 -5.68 -7.16 -17.95
CA ALA A 158 -5.34 -6.04 -18.80
C ALA A 158 -6.24 -6.04 -20.04
N GLN A 159 -7.17 -5.09 -20.11
CA GLN A 159 -8.10 -4.98 -21.24
C GLN A 159 -7.53 -4.18 -22.42
N CYS A 160 -6.53 -3.33 -22.16
CA CYS A 160 -5.88 -2.53 -23.18
C CYS A 160 -4.41 -2.23 -22.82
N PRO A 161 -3.56 -1.88 -23.80
CA PRO A 161 -2.21 -1.42 -23.52
C PRO A 161 -2.24 -0.12 -22.70
N HIS A 162 -1.67 -0.15 -21.50
CA HIS A 162 -1.54 1.05 -20.66
C HIS A 162 -0.10 1.22 -20.15
N PRO A 163 0.64 2.25 -20.60
CA PRO A 163 2.06 2.46 -20.23
C PRO A 163 2.23 2.96 -18.79
N GLY A 164 1.16 3.47 -18.18
CA GLY A 164 1.19 4.02 -16.82
C GLY A 164 1.08 2.99 -15.70
N TYR A 165 0.88 1.71 -16.02
CA TYR A 165 0.70 0.62 -15.06
C TYR A 165 1.91 -0.32 -15.03
N GLY A 166 2.14 -0.94 -13.88
CA GLY A 166 3.00 -2.11 -13.77
C GLY A 166 2.30 -3.36 -14.31
N TYR A 167 3.08 -4.32 -14.79
CA TYR A 167 2.59 -5.59 -15.33
C TYR A 167 3.17 -6.76 -14.53
N LEU A 168 2.32 -7.76 -14.25
CA LEU A 168 2.62 -8.96 -13.48
C LEU A 168 2.44 -10.18 -14.39
N TYR A 169 3.46 -11.02 -14.51
CA TYR A 169 3.31 -12.32 -15.17
C TYR A 169 3.00 -13.42 -14.14
N PRO A 170 1.78 -14.01 -14.19
CA PRO A 170 1.39 -15.04 -13.23
C PRO A 170 2.02 -16.40 -13.59
N GLY A 171 2.92 -16.88 -12.74
CA GLY A 171 3.58 -18.19 -12.86
C GLY A 171 2.74 -19.34 -12.32
N ALA A 172 3.39 -20.36 -11.75
CA ALA A 172 2.72 -21.55 -11.23
C ALA A 172 1.73 -21.24 -10.08
N PRO A 173 0.58 -21.95 -9.99
CA PRO A 173 -0.30 -21.91 -8.83
C PRO A 173 0.45 -22.26 -7.55
N LEU A 174 0.10 -21.61 -6.43
CA LEU A 174 0.56 -22.07 -5.13
C LEU A 174 -0.11 -23.42 -4.82
N SER A 175 0.69 -24.40 -4.39
CA SER A 175 0.20 -25.71 -3.90
C SER A 175 -0.94 -25.50 -2.90
N ARG A 176 -2.04 -26.26 -3.05
CA ARG A 176 -3.34 -26.08 -2.38
C ARG A 176 -3.17 -25.51 -0.97
N THR A 177 -3.38 -24.21 -0.83
CA THR A 177 -3.49 -23.58 0.49
C THR A 177 -4.81 -24.00 1.11
N ARG A 178 -4.89 -24.11 2.44
CA ARG A 178 -6.15 -24.41 3.15
C ARG A 178 -7.28 -23.43 2.81
N ALA A 179 -6.95 -22.27 2.27
CA ALA A 179 -7.86 -21.20 1.90
C ALA A 179 -8.43 -21.31 0.46
N ASN A 180 -8.12 -22.37 -0.30
CA ASN A 180 -8.59 -22.58 -1.69
C ASN A 180 -8.47 -21.31 -2.57
N THR A 181 -7.37 -20.57 -2.40
CA THR A 181 -7.16 -19.30 -3.09
C THR A 181 -6.59 -19.54 -4.49
N ALA A 182 -7.02 -18.74 -5.47
CA ALA A 182 -6.49 -18.76 -6.84
C ALA A 182 -5.10 -18.09 -6.94
N ALA A 183 -4.29 -18.17 -5.89
CA ALA A 183 -3.00 -17.49 -5.79
C ALA A 183 -1.95 -18.17 -6.69
N ARG A 184 -1.21 -17.35 -7.43
CA ARG A 184 -0.11 -17.79 -8.30
C ARG A 184 1.17 -17.09 -7.88
N ARG A 185 2.33 -17.71 -8.11
CA ARG A 185 3.62 -17.00 -7.98
C ARG A 185 3.68 -15.87 -9.01
N VAL A 186 4.31 -14.76 -8.67
CA VAL A 186 4.72 -13.78 -9.68
C VAL A 186 6.06 -14.24 -10.24
N GLU A 187 6.11 -14.54 -11.53
CA GLU A 187 7.36 -14.94 -12.19
C GLU A 187 8.15 -13.73 -12.66
N ARG A 188 7.45 -12.70 -13.14
CA ARG A 188 8.04 -11.44 -13.57
C ARG A 188 7.15 -10.26 -13.18
N PHE A 189 7.79 -9.16 -12.84
CA PHE A 189 7.16 -7.87 -12.61
C PHE A 189 7.89 -6.85 -13.47
N ILE A 190 7.15 -5.97 -14.14
CA ILE A 190 7.72 -4.84 -14.89
C ILE A 190 6.95 -3.57 -14.52
N GLU A 191 7.61 -2.59 -13.90
CA GLU A 191 7.00 -1.28 -13.60
C GLU A 191 7.07 -0.39 -14.85
N LYS A 192 5.91 0.08 -15.32
CA LYS A 192 5.79 1.07 -16.42
C LYS A 192 6.69 0.77 -17.62
N PRO A 193 6.49 -0.39 -18.29
CA PRO A 193 7.29 -0.78 -19.44
C PRO A 193 7.24 0.28 -20.54
N ALA A 194 8.33 0.34 -21.32
CA ALA A 194 8.37 1.16 -22.53
C ALA A 194 7.23 0.75 -23.50
N GLN A 195 6.71 1.74 -24.24
CA GLN A 195 5.56 1.59 -25.16
C GLN A 195 5.65 0.41 -26.14
N PRO A 196 6.82 0.07 -26.74
CA PRO A 196 6.90 -1.08 -27.64
C PRO A 196 6.63 -2.38 -26.89
N GLY A 197 5.61 -3.13 -27.31
CA GLY A 197 5.35 -4.48 -26.81
C GLY A 197 4.25 -4.61 -25.75
N LEU A 198 3.57 -3.53 -25.35
CA LEU A 198 2.44 -3.62 -24.40
C LEU A 198 1.32 -4.55 -24.87
N SER A 199 0.95 -4.51 -26.15
CA SER A 199 -0.05 -5.42 -26.72
C SER A 199 0.36 -6.90 -26.62
N ARG A 200 1.67 -7.17 -26.70
CA ARG A 200 2.21 -8.51 -26.54
C ARG A 200 2.07 -9.00 -25.09
N LEU A 201 2.30 -8.13 -24.11
CA LEU A 201 2.08 -8.47 -22.70
C LEU A 201 0.62 -8.92 -22.46
N ILE A 202 -0.34 -8.23 -23.06
CA ILE A 202 -1.76 -8.61 -22.93
C ILE A 202 -2.02 -9.96 -23.59
N ALA A 203 -1.52 -10.18 -24.81
CA ALA A 203 -1.67 -11.45 -25.51
C ALA A 203 -1.03 -12.63 -24.77
N GLU A 204 0.04 -12.39 -24.01
CA GLU A 204 0.72 -13.39 -23.17
C GLU A 204 0.02 -13.62 -21.81
N GLY A 205 -1.07 -12.90 -21.51
CA GLY A 205 -1.83 -13.07 -20.27
C GLY A 205 -1.24 -12.35 -19.05
N TRP A 206 -0.49 -11.27 -19.27
CA TRP A 206 -0.01 -10.42 -18.18
C TRP A 206 -1.18 -9.66 -17.53
N LEU A 207 -1.06 -9.44 -16.22
CA LEU A 207 -2.03 -8.71 -15.42
C LEU A 207 -1.49 -7.32 -15.11
N TRP A 208 -2.34 -6.31 -14.97
CA TRP A 208 -1.95 -5.05 -14.37
C TRP A 208 -1.72 -5.20 -12.87
N ASN A 209 -0.69 -4.54 -12.35
CA ASN A 209 -0.47 -4.34 -10.93
C ASN A 209 -1.47 -3.30 -10.40
N SER A 210 -2.32 -3.67 -9.45
CA SER A 210 -3.28 -2.74 -8.84
C SER A 210 -2.63 -1.70 -7.93
N GLY A 211 -1.33 -1.84 -7.60
CA GLY A 211 -0.65 -0.97 -6.64
C GLY A 211 -1.00 -1.23 -5.17
N ILE A 212 -1.80 -2.29 -4.88
CA ILE A 212 -2.13 -2.73 -3.52
C ILE A 212 -1.26 -3.92 -3.14
N PHE A 213 -0.62 -3.84 -1.97
CA PHE A 213 0.29 -4.86 -1.47
C PHE A 213 -0.13 -5.33 -0.07
N VAL A 214 -0.13 -6.63 0.17
CA VAL A 214 -0.39 -7.21 1.49
C VAL A 214 0.78 -8.07 1.92
N MET A 215 1.45 -7.66 3.00
CA MET A 215 2.66 -8.31 3.49
C MET A 215 2.89 -8.01 4.96
N ARG A 216 3.67 -8.84 5.65
CA ARG A 216 4.13 -8.51 7.00
C ARG A 216 5.11 -7.35 6.98
N ALA A 217 5.08 -6.53 8.03
CA ALA A 217 6.05 -5.47 8.23
C ALA A 217 7.48 -6.01 8.18
N GLU A 218 7.75 -7.14 8.85
CA GLU A 218 9.09 -7.74 8.87
C GLU A 218 9.51 -8.26 7.50
N THR A 219 8.59 -8.87 6.73
CA THR A 219 8.88 -9.33 5.37
C THR A 219 9.31 -8.18 4.46
N LEU A 220 8.66 -7.02 4.56
CA LEU A 220 9.08 -5.85 3.79
C LEU A 220 10.47 -5.37 4.22
N LEU A 221 10.70 -5.25 5.53
CA LEU A 221 11.97 -4.75 6.05
C LEU A 221 13.13 -5.66 5.62
N GLU A 222 12.96 -6.98 5.68
CA GLU A 222 13.96 -7.93 5.14
C GLU A 222 14.27 -7.70 3.65
N GLU A 223 13.25 -7.51 2.81
CA GLU A 223 13.46 -7.27 1.38
C GLU A 223 14.11 -5.91 1.13
N MET A 224 13.73 -4.88 1.89
CA MET A 224 14.26 -3.53 1.76
C MET A 224 15.69 -3.43 2.30
N GLU A 225 16.02 -4.08 3.41
CA GLU A 225 17.39 -4.16 3.94
C GLU A 225 18.34 -4.82 2.95
N ARG A 226 17.85 -5.82 2.20
CA ARG A 226 18.62 -6.47 1.13
C ARG A 226 18.76 -5.61 -0.13
N ALA A 227 17.78 -4.76 -0.43
CA ALA A 227 17.74 -3.96 -1.64
C ALA A 227 18.41 -2.59 -1.49
N ASP A 228 18.20 -1.93 -0.36
CA ASP A 228 18.66 -0.57 -0.04
C ASP A 228 18.71 -0.39 1.51
N PRO A 229 19.77 -0.88 2.18
CA PRO A 229 19.91 -0.75 3.63
C PRO A 229 20.04 0.71 4.08
N ASP A 230 20.51 1.61 3.21
CA ASP A 230 20.67 3.03 3.52
C ASP A 230 19.32 3.73 3.63
N LEU A 231 18.38 3.41 2.74
CA LEU A 231 16.99 3.85 2.82
C LEU A 231 16.36 3.41 4.15
N VAL A 232 16.54 2.16 4.57
CA VAL A 232 16.02 1.67 5.86
C VAL A 232 16.61 2.45 7.04
N ARG A 233 17.93 2.67 7.05
CA ARG A 233 18.60 3.47 8.11
C ARG A 233 18.09 4.90 8.17
N ASN A 234 17.92 5.56 7.01
CA ASN A 234 17.43 6.93 6.94
C ASN A 234 15.96 7.04 7.37
N CYS A 235 15.09 6.11 6.94
CA CYS A 235 13.69 6.04 7.40
C CYS A 235 13.61 5.83 8.92
N ARG A 236 14.45 4.96 9.48
CA ARG A 236 14.52 4.72 10.93
C ARG A 236 14.96 5.96 11.68
N ALA A 237 16.06 6.60 11.28
CA ALA A 237 16.53 7.83 11.89
C ALA A 237 15.48 8.96 11.83
N ALA A 238 14.74 9.06 10.71
CA ALA A 238 13.67 10.02 10.56
C ALA A 238 12.48 9.75 11.50
N LEU A 239 12.14 8.47 11.71
CA LEU A 239 11.07 8.03 12.60
C LEU A 239 11.44 8.20 14.08
N ASP A 240 12.65 7.81 14.47
CA ASP A 240 13.14 7.89 15.86
C ASP A 240 13.21 9.34 16.35
N ALA A 241 13.55 10.27 15.45
CA ALA A 241 13.59 11.71 15.73
C ALA A 241 12.30 12.45 15.35
N ALA A 242 11.22 11.73 15.05
CA ALA A 242 9.94 12.33 14.68
C ALA A 242 9.31 13.10 15.85
N ARG A 243 8.55 14.16 15.54
CA ARG A 243 7.92 15.03 16.55
C ARG A 243 6.42 15.12 16.31
N GLN A 244 5.65 15.00 17.40
CA GLN A 244 4.21 15.26 17.35
C GLN A 244 3.98 16.74 17.03
N ARG A 245 3.13 17.02 16.03
CA ARG A 245 2.65 18.36 15.66
C ARG A 245 1.13 18.35 15.54
N GLU A 246 0.57 19.55 15.31
CA GLU A 246 -0.87 19.77 15.15
C GLU A 246 -1.50 18.96 14.00
N GLY A 247 -0.71 18.44 13.06
CA GLY A 247 -1.19 17.58 11.96
C GLY A 247 -0.95 16.07 12.11
N GLY A 248 -0.17 15.62 13.09
CA GLY A 248 0.31 14.22 13.15
C GLY A 248 1.76 14.10 13.61
N LEU A 249 2.35 12.91 13.40
CA LEU A 249 3.74 12.64 13.74
C LEU A 249 4.64 13.01 12.55
N CYS A 250 5.32 14.16 12.63
CA CYS A 250 6.19 14.70 11.59
C CYS A 250 7.56 14.04 11.64
N LEU A 251 7.95 13.37 10.55
CA LEU A 251 9.25 12.72 10.40
C LEU A 251 10.37 13.75 10.36
N GLN A 252 11.55 13.39 10.88
CA GLN A 252 12.68 14.31 10.89
C GLN A 252 13.20 14.55 9.46
N GLU A 253 13.20 15.82 9.05
CA GLU A 253 13.45 16.25 7.67
C GLU A 253 14.86 15.93 7.15
N ALA A 254 15.91 16.18 7.93
CA ALA A 254 17.29 15.99 7.47
C ALA A 254 17.62 14.51 7.19
N ALA A 255 17.08 13.59 7.97
CA ALA A 255 17.20 12.15 7.80
C ALA A 255 16.32 11.69 6.63
N TYR A 256 15.04 12.09 6.60
CA TYR A 256 14.12 11.67 5.53
C TYR A 256 14.54 12.19 4.15
N SER A 257 15.15 13.37 4.09
CA SER A 257 15.68 13.95 2.86
C SER A 257 16.88 13.21 2.29
N ARG A 258 17.53 12.33 3.06
CA ARG A 258 18.59 11.46 2.55
C ARG A 258 18.05 10.20 1.87
N CYS A 259 16.77 9.88 2.06
CA CYS A 259 16.14 8.78 1.33
C CYS A 259 16.15 9.07 -0.18
N ARG A 260 16.54 8.07 -0.97
CA ARG A 260 16.36 8.11 -2.41
C ARG A 260 14.87 8.22 -2.74
N THR A 261 14.54 9.00 -3.77
CA THR A 261 13.18 9.02 -4.34
C THR A 261 12.96 7.80 -5.23
N ILE A 262 12.21 6.80 -4.76
CA ILE A 262 11.98 5.53 -5.48
C ILE A 262 10.65 4.89 -5.08
N SER A 263 9.96 4.24 -6.05
CA SER A 263 8.74 3.49 -5.77
C SER A 263 9.06 2.14 -5.13
N LEU A 264 8.10 1.63 -4.35
CA LEU A 264 8.16 0.28 -3.80
C LEU A 264 8.27 -0.78 -4.90
N ASP A 265 7.62 -0.54 -6.05
CA ASP A 265 7.65 -1.41 -7.22
C ASP A 265 9.08 -1.65 -7.72
N HIS A 266 9.85 -0.58 -7.94
CA HIS A 266 11.24 -0.67 -8.37
C HIS A 266 12.20 -1.13 -7.26
N ALA A 267 11.96 -0.68 -6.02
CA ALA A 267 12.85 -1.01 -4.90
C ALA A 267 12.78 -2.50 -4.53
N VAL A 268 11.56 -3.07 -4.51
CA VAL A 268 11.29 -4.42 -3.99
C VAL A 268 10.60 -5.31 -5.02
N MET A 269 9.49 -4.87 -5.63
CA MET A 269 8.60 -5.78 -6.37
C MET A 269 9.22 -6.38 -7.63
N GLU A 270 10.04 -5.60 -8.35
CA GLU A 270 10.80 -6.08 -9.51
C GLU A 270 11.88 -7.12 -9.16
N ARG A 271 12.30 -7.18 -7.90
CA ARG A 271 13.49 -7.94 -7.46
C ARG A 271 13.16 -9.09 -6.51
N THR A 272 11.99 -9.07 -5.91
CA THR A 272 11.60 -10.03 -4.88
C THR A 272 11.23 -11.38 -5.47
N ARG A 273 11.58 -12.46 -4.75
CA ARG A 273 11.12 -13.83 -5.06
C ARG A 273 9.94 -14.26 -4.19
N LYS A 274 9.47 -13.37 -3.31
CA LYS A 274 8.38 -13.61 -2.35
C LYS A 274 7.00 -13.22 -2.88
N ALA A 275 6.94 -12.60 -4.07
CA ALA A 275 5.72 -12.09 -4.66
C ALA A 275 4.77 -13.20 -5.14
N VAL A 276 3.50 -13.05 -4.77
CA VAL A 276 2.38 -13.88 -5.23
C VAL A 276 1.23 -12.96 -5.63
N VAL A 277 0.42 -13.39 -6.60
CA VAL A 277 -0.68 -12.59 -7.14
C VAL A 277 -2.01 -13.31 -6.93
N LEU A 278 -2.99 -12.55 -6.45
CA LEU A 278 -4.40 -12.91 -6.46
C LEU A 278 -5.12 -12.15 -7.58
N PRO A 279 -6.15 -12.73 -8.23
CA PRO A 279 -6.99 -11.96 -9.14
C PRO A 279 -7.75 -10.87 -8.36
N PHE A 280 -7.79 -9.64 -8.87
CA PHE A 280 -8.61 -8.57 -8.30
C PHE A 280 -10.06 -8.74 -8.76
N LYS A 281 -11.01 -8.91 -7.82
CA LYS A 281 -12.42 -9.20 -8.13
C LYS A 281 -13.41 -8.21 -7.54
N ALA A 282 -12.93 -7.08 -7.03
CA ALA A 282 -13.75 -6.05 -6.38
C ALA A 282 -13.95 -4.77 -7.23
N GLY A 283 -13.81 -4.87 -8.57
CA GLY A 283 -14.06 -3.76 -9.50
C GLY A 283 -13.10 -2.57 -9.33
N TRP A 284 -11.80 -2.82 -9.53
CA TRP A 284 -10.73 -1.82 -9.48
C TRP A 284 -10.75 -0.89 -10.70
N LYS A 285 -10.60 0.42 -10.46
CA LYS A 285 -10.33 1.44 -11.48
C LYS A 285 -9.39 2.52 -10.95
#